data_AF-A0A951U2K4-F1
#
_entry.id   AF-A0A951U2K4-F1
#
_cell.length_a   1.000
_cell.length_b   1.000
_cell.length_c   1.000
_cell.angle_alpha   90.00
_cell.angle_beta   90.00
_cell.angle_gamma   90.00
#
_symmetry.space_group_name_H-M   'P 1'
#
loop_
_entity.id
_entity.type
_entity.pdbx_description
1 polymer ?
#
loop_
_entity_poly.entity_id
_entity_poly.type
_entity_poly.pdbx_seq_one_letter_code
_entity_poly.pdbx_strand_id
1 'polypeptide(L)' 'MLIKDGNGKLIATGSLGKGSLAELGSDPACVFSVAVENIPSSDFYTIEIGNRKGMTYCKEEMQQKKWRLELSLG' A
#
# COMPACT_ATOMS: atom_id res chain seq x y z
N MET A 1 -4.70 -7.72 -1.09
CA MET A 1 -3.66 -6.80 -1.58
C MET A 1 -2.43 -7.63 -1.89
N LEU A 2 -1.72 -7.27 -2.96
CA LEU A 2 -0.55 -7.99 -3.46
C LEU A 2 0.65 -7.05 -3.47
N ILE A 3 1.83 -7.54 -3.07
CA ILE A 3 3.10 -6.81 -3.17
C ILE A 3 4.03 -7.58 -4.09
N LYS A 4 4.47 -6.93 -5.15
CA LYS A 4 5.42 -7.47 -6.13
C LYS A 4 6.75 -6.74 -6.06
N ASP A 5 7.84 -7.42 -6.41
CA ASP A 5 9.17 -6.82 -6.56
C ASP A 5 9.31 -6.03 -7.88
N GLY A 6 10.50 -5.50 -8.14
CA GLY A 6 10.81 -4.78 -9.38
C GLY A 6 10.75 -5.62 -10.66
N ASN A 7 10.76 -6.95 -10.54
CA ASN A 7 10.59 -7.89 -11.65
C ASN A 7 9.13 -8.34 -11.82
N GLY A 8 8.21 -7.81 -11.00
CA GLY A 8 6.80 -8.19 -11.00
C GLY A 8 6.51 -9.52 -10.29
N LYS A 9 7.48 -10.13 -9.62
CA LYS A 9 7.27 -11.35 -8.84
C LYS A 9 6.52 -11.02 -7.56
N LEU A 10 5.47 -11.78 -7.25
CA LEU A 10 4.76 -11.66 -5.98
C LEU A 10 5.68 -12.07 -4.82
N ILE A 11 5.90 -11.15 -3.88
CA ILE A 11 6.79 -11.36 -2.71
C ILE A 11 6.07 -11.29 -1.38
N ALA A 12 4.89 -10.66 -1.32
CA ALA A 12 4.04 -10.68 -0.13
C ALA A 12 2.56 -10.49 -0.52
N THR A 13 1.67 -10.95 0.35
CA THR A 13 0.24 -10.67 0.28
C THR A 13 -0.22 -10.07 1.60
N GLY A 14 -1.23 -9.23 1.54
CA GLY A 14 -1.81 -8.61 2.71
C GLY A 14 -3.31 -8.45 2.60
N SER A 15 -3.92 -8.23 3.74
CA SER A 15 -5.36 -8.03 3.86
C SER A 15 -5.66 -6.54 4.07
N LEU A 16 -6.70 -6.07 3.40
CA LEU A 16 -7.27 -4.75 3.66
C LEU A 16 -8.28 -4.91 4.79
N GLY A 17 -8.14 -4.14 5.85
CA GLY A 17 -9.12 -4.09 6.94
C GLY A 17 -10.44 -3.45 6.48
N LYS A 18 -11.45 -3.46 7.37
CA LYS A 18 -12.68 -2.71 7.15
C LYS A 18 -12.36 -1.22 7.01
N GLY A 19 -13.00 -0.57 6.04
CA GLY A 19 -12.93 0.87 5.88
C GLY A 19 -13.68 1.58 7.00
N SER A 20 -13.12 2.68 7.47
CA SER A 20 -13.76 3.61 8.40
C SER A 20 -13.79 5.00 7.79
N LEU A 21 -14.89 5.72 8.01
CA LEU A 21 -14.93 7.16 7.79
C LEU A 21 -14.01 7.83 8.81
N ALA A 22 -13.05 8.60 8.33
CA ALA A 22 -12.21 9.46 9.13
C ALA A 22 -12.35 10.90 8.62
N GLU A 23 -12.37 11.86 9.54
CA GLU A 23 -12.35 13.27 9.19
C GLU A 23 -10.89 13.67 8.93
N LEU A 24 -10.52 13.77 7.66
CA LEU A 24 -9.21 14.23 7.19
C LEU A 24 -9.38 15.66 6.67
N GLY A 25 -9.38 16.63 7.58
CA GLY A 25 -9.69 18.03 7.24
C GLY A 25 -11.21 18.26 7.14
N SER A 26 -11.65 19.01 6.12
CA SER A 26 -13.07 19.36 5.91
C SER A 26 -13.88 18.31 5.14
N ASP A 27 -13.23 17.28 4.59
CA ASP A 27 -13.88 16.26 3.76
C ASP A 27 -13.82 14.88 4.43
N PRO A 28 -14.93 14.11 4.39
CA PRO A 28 -14.93 12.73 4.90
C PRO A 28 -14.06 11.84 4.01
N ALA A 29 -13.06 11.18 4.61
CA ALA A 29 -12.17 10.27 3.91
C ALA A 29 -12.42 8.81 4.35
N CYS A 30 -12.41 7.89 3.38
CA CYS A 30 -12.43 6.46 3.67
C CYS A 30 -11.01 5.97 3.95
N VAL A 31 -10.72 5.66 5.21
CA VAL A 31 -9.43 5.13 5.66
C VAL A 31 -9.53 3.63 5.84
N PHE A 32 -8.54 2.90 5.33
CA PHE A 32 -8.45 1.45 5.46
C PHE A 32 -7.15 1.09 6.17
N SER A 33 -7.23 0.33 7.26
CA SER A 33 -6.05 -0.22 7.91
C SER A 33 -5.47 -1.34 7.04
N VAL A 34 -4.15 -1.33 6.89
CA VAL A 34 -3.42 -2.30 6.08
C VAL A 34 -2.29 -2.87 6.90
N ALA A 35 -2.17 -4.19 6.91
CA ALA A 35 -1.06 -4.89 7.54
C ALA A 35 -0.48 -5.92 6.55
N VAL A 36 0.84 -5.86 6.37
CA VAL A 36 1.62 -6.86 5.62
C VAL A 36 2.87 -7.14 6.42
N GLU A 37 3.11 -8.42 6.63
CA GLU A 37 4.26 -8.88 7.40
C GLU A 37 5.25 -9.57 6.47
N ASN A 38 6.51 -9.65 6.91
CA ASN A 38 7.55 -10.44 6.26
C ASN A 38 7.81 -10.05 4.80
N ILE A 39 7.72 -8.76 4.45
CA ILE A 39 8.04 -8.28 3.10
C ILE A 39 9.56 -8.43 2.86
N PRO A 40 9.99 -9.26 1.88
CA PRO A 40 11.39 -9.37 1.52
C PRO A 40 11.95 -8.04 1.00
N SER A 41 13.23 -7.77 1.25
CA SER A 41 13.87 -6.57 0.70
C SER A 41 13.95 -6.65 -0.83
N SER A 42 13.45 -5.61 -1.49
CA SER A 42 13.53 -5.34 -2.93
C SER A 42 13.85 -3.85 -3.15
N ASP A 43 14.45 -3.51 -4.29
CA ASP A 43 14.73 -2.12 -4.67
C ASP A 43 13.46 -1.37 -5.06
N PHE A 44 12.47 -2.10 -5.59
CA PHE A 44 11.16 -1.60 -5.96
C PHE A 44 10.05 -2.50 -5.44
N TYR A 45 8.93 -1.87 -5.08
CA TYR A 45 7.72 -2.54 -4.62
C TYR A 45 6.54 -2.05 -5.45
N THR A 46 5.76 -2.96 -6.01
CA THR A 46 4.47 -2.65 -6.63
C THR A 46 3.35 -3.19 -5.75
N ILE A 47 2.47 -2.32 -5.29
CA ILE A 47 1.41 -2.64 -4.34
C ILE A 47 0.06 -2.52 -5.05
N GLU A 48 -0.65 -3.64 -5.14
CA GLU A 48 -1.94 -3.76 -5.81
C GLU A 48 -3.06 -3.97 -4.78
N ILE A 49 -4.07 -3.11 -4.81
CA ILE A 49 -5.25 -3.18 -3.94
C ILE A 49 -6.50 -3.48 -4.76
N GLY A 50 -7.00 -4.71 -4.64
CA GLY A 50 -8.17 -5.17 -5.39
C GLY A 50 -7.93 -5.10 -6.89
N ASN A 51 -8.86 -4.47 -7.62
CA ASN A 51 -8.79 -4.31 -9.08
C ASN A 51 -8.14 -2.98 -9.52
N ARG A 52 -7.51 -2.24 -8.60
CA ARG A 52 -6.88 -0.95 -8.91
C ARG A 52 -5.49 -1.16 -9.49
N LYS A 53 -5.06 -0.27 -10.38
CA LYS A 53 -3.69 -0.26 -10.91
C LYS A 53 -2.70 -0.18 -9.74
N GLY A 54 -1.70 -1.05 -9.75
CA GLY A 54 -0.68 -1.10 -8.71
C GLY A 54 0.11 0.20 -8.64
N MET A 55 0.42 0.63 -7.42
CA MET A 55 1.33 1.74 -7.17
C MET A 55 2.74 1.20 -6.98
N THR A 56 3.70 1.75 -7.72
CA THR A 56 5.11 1.39 -7.62
C THR A 56 5.85 2.44 -6.79
N TYR A 57 6.67 1.96 -5.85
CA TYR A 57 7.54 2.78 -5.00
C TYR A 57 8.95 2.19 -5.01
N CYS A 58 9.98 3.02 -4.92
CA CYS A 58 11.31 2.52 -4.61
C CYS A 58 11.48 2.28 -3.10
N LYS A 59 12.51 1.52 -2.72
CA LYS A 59 12.80 1.20 -1.33
C LYS A 59 13.05 2.44 -0.49
N GLU A 60 13.78 3.42 -1.03
CA GLU A 60 14.08 4.67 -0.33
C GLU A 60 12.80 5.45 -0.01
N GLU A 61 11.85 5.53 -0.95
CA GLU A 61 10.56 6.17 -0.73
C GLU A 61 9.76 5.47 0.37
N MET A 62 9.69 4.14 0.35
CA MET A 62 8.99 3.37 1.38
C MET A 62 9.63 3.56 2.77
N GLN A 63 10.96 3.64 2.84
CA GLN A 63 11.67 3.93 4.08
C GLN A 63 11.39 5.35 4.60
N GLN A 64 11.45 6.36 3.73
CA GLN A 64 11.14 7.75 4.08
C GLN A 64 9.71 7.90 4.57
N LYS A 65 8.77 7.19 3.96
CA LYS A 65 7.36 7.15 4.37
C LYS A 65 7.09 6.26 5.59
N LYS A 66 8.11 5.63 6.17
CA LYS A 66 7.96 4.65 7.27
C LYS A 66 6.93 3.57 6.94
N TRP A 67 6.94 3.10 5.69
CA TRP A 67 6.00 2.12 5.15
C TRP A 67 4.52 2.54 5.20
N ARG A 68 4.24 3.85 5.30
CA ARG A 68 2.88 4.37 5.16
C ARG A 68 2.52 4.53 3.69
N LEU A 69 1.40 3.90 3.32
CA LEU A 69 0.78 4.03 2.02
C LEU A 69 -0.32 5.07 2.12
N GLU A 70 -0.21 6.14 1.34
CA GLU A 70 -1.27 7.11 1.15
C GLU A 70 -1.87 6.87 -0.22
N LEU A 71 -3.11 6.42 -0.22
CA LEU A 71 -3.89 6.13 -1.42
C LEU A 71 -5.13 6.99 -1.36
N SER A 72 -5.25 7.92 -2.31
CA SER A 72 -6.51 8.61 -2.55
C SER A 72 -7.35 7.78 -3.50
N LEU A 73 -8.58 7.52 -3.09
CA LEU A 73 -9.58 6.83 -3.89
C LEU A 73 -10.52 7.93 -4.39
N GLY A 74 -10.35 8.32 -5.65
CA GLY A 74 -11.22 9.28 -6.30
C GLY A 74 -12.66 8.79 -6.42
#